data_AF-A0A1I3HCE9-F1
#
_entry.id   AF-A0A1I3HCE9-F1
#
_cell.length_a   1.000
_cell.length_b   1.000
_cell.length_c   1.000
_cell.angle_alpha   90.00
_cell.angle_beta   90.00
_cell.angle_gamma   90.00
#
_symmetry.space_group_name_H-M   'P 1'
#
loop_
_entity.id
_entity.type
_entity.pdbx_description
1 polymer ?
#
loop_
_entity_poly.entity_id
_entity_poly.type
_entity_poly.pdbx_seq_one_letter_code
_entity_poly.pdbx_strand_id
1 'polypeptide(L)'
;MNSKQDAKQVNNLLSNGSSEHTHYMKIDKFQDIENRIIRLSMLTKMLSVSRSCIYDWINPKSPRHDASFPKKIRLSSRTKGGAVGWRESEVLAWIESRTYH
;
A
#
# COMPACT_ATOMS: atom_id res chain seq x y z
N MET A 1 -1.55 -32.81 -30.39
CA MET A 1 -0.27 -33.53 -30.53
C MET A 1 0.84 -32.51 -30.52
N ASN A 2 1.76 -32.65 -29.56
CA ASN A 2 3.01 -31.90 -29.32
C ASN A 2 2.90 -30.37 -29.23
N SER A 3 3.04 -29.70 -28.08
CA SER A 3 3.93 -29.91 -26.92
C SER A 3 5.35 -30.33 -27.33
N LYS A 4 6.26 -29.36 -27.40
CA LYS A 4 7.74 -29.46 -27.28
C LYS A 4 8.52 -28.42 -28.12
N GLN A 5 7.92 -27.32 -28.58
CA GLN A 5 8.69 -26.23 -29.21
C GLN A 5 8.78 -24.93 -28.39
N ASP A 6 7.89 -24.66 -27.43
CA ASP A 6 7.93 -23.36 -26.72
C ASP A 6 8.81 -23.28 -25.46
N ALA A 7 9.49 -24.38 -25.09
CA ALA A 7 10.32 -24.41 -23.88
C ALA A 7 11.82 -24.11 -24.12
N LYS A 8 12.24 -23.92 -25.38
CA LYS A 8 13.64 -23.63 -25.71
C LYS A 8 13.95 -22.15 -25.93
N GLN A 9 12.93 -21.29 -26.02
CA GLN A 9 13.14 -19.84 -26.25
C GLN A 9 13.35 -19.05 -24.94
N VAL A 10 12.86 -19.55 -23.80
CA VAL A 10 12.85 -18.79 -22.52
C VAL A 10 14.16 -18.83 -21.75
N ASN A 11 15.06 -19.78 -22.05
CA ASN A 11 16.27 -20.00 -21.25
C ASN A 11 17.52 -19.26 -21.76
N ASN A 12 17.42 -18.50 -22.86
CA ASN A 12 18.60 -17.88 -23.48
C ASN A 12 18.71 -16.35 -23.28
N LEU A 13 17.95 -15.78 -22.33
CA LEU A 13 17.98 -14.34 -22.03
C LEU A 13 18.59 -14.00 -20.66
N LEU A 14 19.18 -14.97 -19.95
CA LEU A 14 19.71 -14.76 -18.59
C LEU A 14 21.22 -14.49 -18.49
N SER A 15 21.93 -14.25 -19.60
CA SER A 15 23.40 -14.17 -19.57
C SER A 15 24.03 -12.80 -19.83
N ASN A 16 23.29 -11.71 -20.00
CA ASN A 16 23.92 -10.42 -20.33
C ASN A 16 23.41 -9.26 -19.44
N GLY A 17 24.30 -8.76 -18.58
CA GLY A 17 24.41 -7.33 -18.29
C GLY A 17 23.27 -6.62 -17.56
N SER A 18 23.29 -6.78 -16.24
CA SER A 18 22.70 -5.94 -15.20
C SER A 18 22.74 -4.41 -15.42
N SER A 19 21.58 -3.79 -15.69
CA SER A 19 21.19 -2.44 -15.21
C SER A 19 19.79 -2.01 -15.67
N GLU A 20 19.31 -2.47 -16.83
CA GLU A 20 18.00 -2.04 -17.35
C GLU A 20 16.83 -2.79 -16.71
N HIS A 21 16.98 -4.08 -16.43
CA HIS A 21 15.90 -4.89 -15.84
C HIS A 21 15.51 -4.42 -14.43
N THR A 22 16.46 -3.88 -13.66
CA THR A 22 16.17 -3.31 -12.33
C THR A 22 15.46 -1.96 -12.42
N HIS A 23 15.55 -1.25 -13.54
CA HIS A 23 14.83 0.00 -13.77
C HIS A 23 13.37 -0.26 -14.15
N TYR A 24 13.12 -1.19 -15.08
CA TYR A 24 11.76 -1.58 -15.46
C TYR A 24 10.98 -2.24 -14.31
N MET A 25 11.64 -3.08 -13.50
CA MET A 25 11.01 -3.66 -12.29
C MET A 25 10.77 -2.65 -11.16
N LYS A 26 11.42 -1.48 -11.19
CA LYS A 26 11.16 -0.39 -10.23
C LYS A 26 9.92 0.40 -10.62
N ILE A 27 9.75 0.75 -11.90
CA ILE A 27 8.70 1.69 -12.35
C ILE A 27 7.29 1.16 -12.03
N ASP A 28 7.02 -0.13 -12.27
CA ASP A 28 5.67 -0.69 -12.03
C ASP A 28 5.30 -0.79 -10.54
N LYS A 29 6.28 -1.04 -9.66
CA LYS A 29 6.02 -1.23 -8.23
C LYS A 29 5.67 0.07 -7.48
N PHE A 30 6.10 1.23 -7.97
CA PHE A 30 5.76 2.51 -7.34
C PHE A 30 4.35 2.97 -7.71
N GLN A 31 3.88 2.69 -8.92
CA GLN A 31 2.51 3.05 -9.34
C GLN A 31 1.43 2.27 -8.57
N ASP A 32 1.74 1.02 -8.19
CA ASP A 32 0.83 0.17 -7.42
C ASP A 32 0.57 0.71 -6.01
N ILE A 33 1.55 1.35 -5.37
CA ILE A 33 1.40 1.90 -4.00
C ILE A 33 0.48 3.13 -4.00
N GLU A 34 0.55 3.97 -5.02
CA GLU A 34 -0.30 5.18 -5.12
C GLU A 34 -1.79 4.87 -5.13
N ASN A 35 -2.17 3.77 -5.80
CA ASN A 35 -3.56 3.38 -5.99
C ASN A 35 -4.03 2.30 -5.02
N ARG A 36 -3.14 1.77 -4.17
CA ARG A 36 -3.48 0.68 -3.25
C ARG A 36 -4.24 1.18 -2.03
N ILE A 37 -5.32 0.47 -1.72
CA ILE A 37 -6.11 0.68 -0.51
C ILE A 37 -5.78 -0.40 0.52
N ILE A 38 -5.32 0.04 1.69
CA ILE A 38 -5.09 -0.83 2.86
C ILE A 38 -6.26 -0.78 3.82
N ARG A 39 -6.60 -1.94 4.41
CA ARG A 39 -7.64 -2.03 5.46
C ARG A 39 -7.04 -1.83 6.84
N LEU A 40 -7.91 -1.62 7.83
CA LEU A 40 -7.52 -1.33 9.22
C LEU A 40 -6.52 -2.37 9.77
N SER A 41 -6.69 -3.66 9.47
CA SER A 41 -5.79 -4.72 9.93
C SER A 41 -4.36 -4.58 9.40
N MET A 42 -4.19 -4.11 8.16
CA MET A 42 -2.88 -3.85 7.57
C MET A 42 -2.32 -2.55 8.14
N LEU A 43 -3.14 -1.50 8.21
CA LEU A 43 -2.76 -0.21 8.78
C LEU A 43 -2.23 -0.34 10.22
N THR A 44 -2.90 -1.11 11.08
CA THR A 44 -2.43 -1.37 12.45
C THR A 44 -1.11 -2.11 12.50
N LYS A 45 -0.86 -3.03 11.55
CA LYS A 45 0.41 -3.75 11.47
C LYS A 45 1.53 -2.83 10.99
N MET A 46 1.27 -2.02 9.96
CA MET A 46 2.25 -1.06 9.43
C MET A 46 2.69 -0.05 10.49
N LEU A 47 1.74 0.48 11.27
CA LEU A 47 2.02 1.48 12.29
C LEU A 47 2.39 0.88 13.65
N SER A 48 2.31 -0.44 13.81
CA SER A 48 2.51 -1.14 15.09
C SER A 48 1.68 -0.59 16.25
N VAL A 49 0.42 -0.22 15.98
CA VAL A 49 -0.52 0.32 16.97
C VAL A 49 -1.83 -0.45 17.02
N SER A 50 -2.57 -0.31 18.11
CA SER A 50 -3.89 -0.92 18.26
C SER A 50 -4.95 -0.23 17.37
N ARG A 51 -6.03 -0.95 17.08
CA ARG A 51 -7.20 -0.40 16.37
C ARG A 51 -7.79 0.82 17.09
N SER A 52 -7.84 0.77 18.42
CA SER A 52 -8.36 1.87 19.24
C SER A 52 -7.51 3.13 19.10
N CYS A 53 -6.18 2.99 18.96
CA CYS A 53 -5.29 4.12 18.71
C CYS A 53 -5.60 4.80 17.37
N ILE A 54 -5.83 4.03 16.31
CA ILE A 54 -6.29 4.58 15.01
C ILE A 54 -7.64 5.29 15.17
N TYR A 55 -8.57 4.70 15.91
CA TYR A 55 -9.89 5.31 16.13
C TYR A 55 -9.82 6.61 16.94
N ASP A 56 -8.91 6.68 17.91
CA ASP A 56 -8.61 7.91 18.65
C ASP A 56 -8.09 9.00 17.70
N TRP A 57 -7.12 8.68 16.83
CA TRP A 57 -6.56 9.64 15.89
C TRP A 57 -7.59 10.19 14.91
N ILE A 58 -8.51 9.38 14.39
CA ILE A 58 -9.51 9.85 13.41
C ILE A 58 -10.72 10.56 14.03
N ASN A 59 -10.93 10.44 15.34
CA ASN A 59 -12.12 10.96 16.00
C ASN A 59 -11.89 12.40 16.48
N PRO A 60 -12.57 13.42 15.93
CA PRO A 60 -12.39 14.82 16.33
C PRO A 60 -12.71 15.10 17.80
N LYS A 61 -13.46 14.20 18.46
CA LYS A 61 -13.79 14.32 19.88
C LYS A 61 -12.74 13.69 20.80
N SER A 62 -11.78 12.93 20.26
CA SER A 62 -10.71 12.33 21.05
C SER A 62 -9.65 13.40 21.35
N PRO A 63 -9.10 13.45 22.58
CA PRO A 63 -7.96 14.32 22.89
C PRO A 63 -6.72 14.03 22.03
N ARG A 64 -6.65 12.81 21.46
CA ARG A 64 -5.57 12.38 20.58
C ARG A 64 -5.91 12.57 19.10
N HIS A 65 -6.95 13.33 18.78
CA HIS A 65 -7.32 13.57 17.39
C HIS A 65 -6.14 14.13 16.60
N ASP A 66 -5.90 13.57 15.43
CA ASP A 66 -4.85 13.97 14.53
C ASP A 66 -5.45 14.37 13.19
N ALA A 67 -5.60 15.67 12.97
CA ALA A 67 -6.18 16.22 11.75
C ALA A 67 -5.29 15.97 10.52
N SER A 68 -4.00 15.65 10.71
CA SER A 68 -3.09 15.29 9.61
C SER A 68 -3.23 13.82 9.20
N PHE A 69 -3.90 12.99 10.00
CA PHE A 69 -4.06 11.56 9.72
C PHE A 69 -4.85 11.32 8.43
N PRO A 70 -4.45 10.34 7.59
CA PRO A 70 -5.13 10.05 6.32
C PRO A 70 -6.61 9.78 6.47
N LYS A 71 -7.39 10.28 5.51
CA LYS A 71 -8.85 10.14 5.52
C LYS A 71 -9.24 8.72 5.09
N LYS A 72 -10.21 8.14 5.81
CA LYS A 72 -10.78 6.85 5.42
C LYS A 72 -11.62 6.97 4.15
N ILE A 73 -11.46 6.00 3.25
CA ILE A 73 -12.24 5.83 2.02
C ILE A 73 -13.28 4.73 2.27
N ARG A 74 -14.55 5.02 1.93
CA ARG A 74 -15.62 4.01 1.94
C ARG A 74 -15.52 3.18 0.67
N LEU A 75 -15.44 1.87 0.81
CA LEU A 75 -15.32 0.91 -0.30
C LEU A 75 -16.66 0.25 -0.66
N SER A 76 -17.70 0.48 0.13
CA SER A 76 -19.03 -0.07 -0.12
C SER A 76 -20.10 0.99 0.02
N SER A 77 -21.16 0.87 -0.78
CA SER A 77 -22.35 1.75 -0.72
C SER A 77 -23.13 1.66 0.60
N ARG A 78 -22.91 0.59 1.39
CA ARG A 78 -23.54 0.45 2.71
C ARG A 78 -23.13 1.58 3.66
N THR A 79 -24.13 2.31 4.13
CA THR A 79 -23.96 3.46 5.05
C THR A 79 -23.59 3.05 6.46
N LYS A 80 -24.07 1.88 6.94
CA LYS A 80 -23.72 1.29 8.24
C LYS A 80 -22.99 -0.04 8.07
N GLY A 81 -21.87 -0.22 8.79
CA GLY A 81 -21.06 -1.44 8.72
C GLY A 81 -20.34 -1.65 7.38
N GLY A 82 -20.27 -0.62 6.54
CA GLY A 82 -19.58 -0.69 5.25
C GLY A 82 -18.08 -0.87 5.40
N ALA A 83 -17.46 -1.50 4.39
CA ALA A 83 -16.02 -1.65 4.34
C ALA A 83 -15.33 -0.29 4.15
N VAL A 84 -14.24 -0.06 4.89
CA VAL A 84 -13.42 1.15 4.79
C VAL A 84 -11.94 0.77 4.63
N GLY A 85 -11.19 1.67 4.01
CA GLY A 85 -9.74 1.57 3.89
C GLY A 85 -9.08 2.94 3.79
N TRP A 86 -7.77 2.96 3.63
CA TRP A 86 -6.94 4.15 3.49
C TRP A 86 -6.03 3.98 2.28
N ARG A 87 -5.70 5.07 1.60
CA ARG A 87 -4.65 5.03 0.57
C ARG A 87 -3.31 4.76 1.22
N GLU A 88 -2.59 3.79 0.70
CA GLU A 88 -1.27 3.42 1.22
C GLU A 88 -0.28 4.58 1.08
N SER A 89 -0.31 5.27 -0.05
CA SER A 89 0.50 6.49 -0.30
C SER A 89 0.28 7.60 0.72
N GLU A 90 -0.97 7.92 1.07
CA GLU A 90 -1.27 8.94 2.08
C GLU A 90 -0.76 8.54 3.47
N VAL A 91 -0.85 7.24 3.81
CA VAL A 91 -0.33 6.72 5.08
C VAL A 91 1.20 6.80 5.13
N LEU A 92 1.89 6.46 4.04
CA LEU A 92 3.34 6.58 3.96
C LEU A 92 3.79 8.05 4.06
N ALA A 93 3.15 8.96 3.31
CA ALA A 93 3.44 10.39 3.38
C ALA A 93 3.21 10.96 4.81
N TRP A 94 2.20 10.45 5.52
CA TRP A 94 1.96 10.83 6.92
C TRP A 94 3.00 10.28 7.89
N ILE A 95 3.59 9.10 7.63
CA ILE A 95 4.71 8.59 8.41
C ILE A 95 5.96 9.45 8.15
N GLU A 96 6.23 9.77 6.89
CA GLU A 96 7.38 10.60 6.48
C GLU A 96 7.30 12.02 7.05
N SER A 97 6.11 12.60 7.18
CA SER A 97 5.94 13.92 7.80
C SER A 97 6.23 13.94 9.31
N ARG A 98 6.35 12.76 9.94
CA ARG A 98 6.63 12.61 11.39
C ARG A 98 8.07 12.29 11.70
N THR A 99 8.91 12.17 10.67
CA THR A 99 10.32 11.86 10.88
C THR A 99 10.95 12.95 11.75
N TYR A 100 11.52 12.52 12.87
CA TYR A 100 12.10 13.36 13.93
C TYR A 100 13.11 14.38 13.36
N HIS A 101 12.98 15.64 13.79
CA HIS A 101 14.12 16.56 13.88
C HIS A 101 14.89 16.31 15.17
#